data_AF-A0A7C3KCN4-F1
#
_entry.id   AF-A0A7C3KCN4-F1
#
_cell.length_a   1.000
_cell.length_b   1.000
_cell.length_c   1.000
_cell.angle_alpha   90.00
_cell.angle_beta   90.00
_cell.angle_gamma   90.00
#
_symmetry.space_group_name_H-M   'P 1'
#
loop_
_entity.id
_entity.type
_entity.pdbx_description
1 polymer ?
#
loop_
_entity_poly.entity_id
_entity_poly.type
_entity_poly.pdbx_seq_one_letter_code
_entity_poly.pdbx_strand_id
1 'polypeptide(L)'
;MTLPILEYSPKTQDQRVRSFGVAEQNEDTPYIYRVEAATSVDEMDALIWAAYRQVFNEQETIRFNRQITLETQLKNQTIRVRDFIRGLAKSERFYRLVVEPNSNYRLVEIAFKRLLGRAPYSRDEEIAWSVQIATLGWSGFVDALIDSEEYTRWFGDNTVPYQRKRKTERPYSFTPRYGSDYRDKLPRQGYRPTERFEPLFAQFEPFSWEKLQQRSDWSTVSGLAVAGLGVIALFLAIASLAG
;
A
#
# COMPACT_ATOMS: atom_id res chain seq x y z
N MET A 1 18.55 24.80 -14.63
CA MET A 1 17.96 25.76 -13.67
C MET A 1 17.12 24.96 -12.68
N THR A 2 17.31 25.14 -11.38
CA THR A 2 16.47 24.50 -10.36
C THR A 2 15.15 25.27 -10.27
N LEU A 3 14.05 24.66 -10.68
CA LEU A 3 12.73 25.25 -10.49
C LEU A 3 12.40 25.25 -8.99
N PRO A 4 11.98 26.38 -8.41
CA PRO A 4 11.53 26.41 -7.02
C PRO A 4 10.28 25.55 -6.87
N ILE A 5 10.12 24.94 -5.69
CA ILE A 5 8.90 24.17 -5.36
C ILE A 5 7.71 25.14 -5.35
N LEU A 6 6.61 24.74 -5.98
CA LEU A 6 5.36 25.51 -5.96
C LEU A 6 4.87 25.67 -4.51
N GLU A 7 4.41 26.86 -4.16
CA GLU A 7 3.82 27.10 -2.85
C GLU A 7 2.48 26.36 -2.71
N TYR A 8 2.24 25.78 -1.54
CA TYR A 8 0.99 25.09 -1.21
C TYR A 8 0.59 25.40 0.23
N SER A 9 -0.73 25.41 0.49
CA SER A 9 -1.26 25.70 1.82
C SER A 9 -1.27 24.44 2.69
N PRO A 10 -0.65 24.45 3.88
CA PRO A 10 -0.60 23.27 4.74
C PRO A 10 -1.92 23.05 5.47
N LYS A 11 -2.39 21.80 5.47
CA LYS A 11 -3.62 21.37 6.18
C LYS A 11 -3.36 21.16 7.68
N THR A 12 -4.41 21.18 8.48
CA THR A 12 -4.39 20.73 9.87
C THR A 12 -4.12 19.23 9.92
N GLN A 13 -3.02 18.82 10.56
CA GLN A 13 -2.66 17.43 10.84
C GLN A 13 -2.05 17.36 12.25
N ASP A 14 -2.19 16.22 12.92
CA ASP A 14 -1.86 16.07 14.35
C ASP A 14 -0.40 16.40 14.67
N GLN A 15 0.54 15.98 13.82
CA GLN A 15 1.97 16.19 14.00
C GLN A 15 2.43 17.66 13.89
N ARG A 16 1.56 18.58 13.45
CA ARG A 16 1.86 20.02 13.47
C ARG A 16 1.67 20.64 14.86
N VAL A 17 0.87 20.00 15.71
CA VAL A 17 0.62 20.47 17.07
C VAL A 17 1.76 20.01 17.97
N ARG A 18 2.25 20.90 18.84
CA ARG A 18 3.28 20.54 19.83
C ARG A 18 2.79 19.39 20.71
N SER A 19 3.70 18.52 21.14
CA SER A 19 3.34 17.44 22.05
C SER A 19 3.34 17.93 23.49
N PHE A 20 2.36 17.50 24.28
CA PHE A 20 2.35 17.69 25.74
C PHE A 20 3.17 16.63 26.50
N GLY A 21 3.99 15.83 25.81
CA GLY A 21 4.93 14.89 26.41
C GLY A 21 4.25 13.60 26.87
N VAL A 22 4.49 13.19 28.12
CA VAL A 22 4.07 11.89 28.68
C VAL A 22 2.54 11.72 28.64
N ALA A 23 1.78 12.79 28.80
CA ALA A 23 0.31 12.74 28.76
C ALA A 23 -0.28 12.36 27.38
N GLU A 24 0.50 12.49 26.31
CA GLU A 24 0.09 12.06 24.96
C GLU A 24 0.50 10.62 24.62
N GLN A 25 1.34 9.98 25.44
CA GLN A 25 1.83 8.64 25.17
C GLN A 25 0.74 7.61 25.48
N ASN A 26 0.48 6.76 24.49
CA ASN A 26 -0.43 5.62 24.56
C ASN A 26 0.25 4.36 24.01
N GLU A 27 -0.46 3.22 24.07
CA GLU A 27 0.01 1.94 23.52
C GLU A 27 0.35 2.01 22.02
N ASP A 28 -0.24 2.95 21.28
CA ASP A 28 0.00 3.18 19.86
C ASP A 28 1.24 4.02 19.56
N THR A 29 1.93 4.53 20.58
CA THR A 29 3.14 5.36 20.44
C THR A 29 4.28 4.50 19.88
N PRO A 30 4.89 4.87 18.75
CA PRO A 30 5.94 4.07 18.14
C PRO A 30 7.21 4.09 19.00
N TYR A 31 7.86 2.92 19.11
CA TYR A 31 9.21 2.85 19.65
C TYR A 31 10.20 3.52 18.70
N ILE A 32 11.01 4.44 19.23
CA ILE A 32 11.93 5.25 18.43
C ILE A 32 13.31 4.59 18.42
N TYR A 33 13.70 4.07 17.26
CA TYR A 33 15.03 3.50 17.05
C TYR A 33 16.05 4.61 16.79
N ARG A 34 17.03 4.73 17.69
CA ARG A 34 18.15 5.67 17.60
C ARG A 34 19.46 4.91 17.68
N VAL A 35 20.47 5.34 16.92
CA VAL A 35 21.82 4.74 17.00
C VAL A 35 22.41 4.88 18.39
N GLU A 36 22.17 6.00 19.06
CA GLU A 36 22.67 6.27 20.42
C GLU A 36 22.11 5.29 21.46
N ALA A 37 20.95 4.69 21.20
CA ALA A 37 20.36 3.68 22.07
C ALA A 37 20.81 2.25 21.70
N ALA A 38 21.41 2.05 20.53
CA ALA A 38 21.86 0.74 20.06
C ALA A 38 23.33 0.51 20.45
N THR A 39 23.54 -0.06 21.63
CA THR A 39 24.88 -0.32 22.18
C THR A 39 25.36 -1.73 21.84
N SER A 40 24.43 -2.68 21.72
CA SER A 40 24.71 -4.07 21.37
C SER A 40 24.55 -4.37 19.87
N VAL A 41 25.16 -5.48 19.42
CA VAL A 41 25.01 -5.95 18.03
C VAL A 41 23.55 -6.27 17.71
N ASP A 42 22.83 -6.88 18.66
CA ASP A 42 21.43 -7.25 18.49
C ASP A 42 20.52 -6.02 18.38
N GLU A 43 20.77 -4.96 19.16
CA GLU A 43 20.04 -3.69 19.05
C GLU A 43 20.34 -2.98 17.73
N MET A 44 21.58 -3.04 17.25
CA MET A 44 21.94 -2.51 15.93
C MET A 44 21.22 -3.26 14.81
N ASP A 45 21.15 -4.60 14.90
CA ASP A 45 20.40 -5.42 13.97
C ASP A 45 18.89 -5.13 14.04
N ALA A 46 18.35 -4.88 15.23
CA ALA A 46 16.97 -4.45 15.40
C ALA A 46 16.69 -3.07 14.78
N LEU A 47 17.63 -2.12 14.89
CA LEU A 47 17.55 -0.81 14.25
C LEU A 47 17.57 -0.94 12.72
N ILE A 48 18.49 -1.75 12.17
CA ILE A 48 18.56 -2.05 10.74
C ILE A 48 17.23 -2.65 10.27
N TRP A 49 16.71 -3.64 11.00
CA TRP A 49 15.45 -4.29 10.68
C TRP A 49 14.27 -3.30 10.71
N ALA A 50 14.22 -2.41 11.70
CA ALA A 50 13.22 -1.35 11.79
C ALA A 50 13.29 -0.39 10.59
N ALA A 51 14.49 -0.01 10.15
CA ALA A 51 14.68 0.82 8.98
C ALA A 51 14.21 0.14 7.68
N TYR A 52 14.48 -1.16 7.50
CA TYR A 52 13.91 -1.92 6.39
C TYR A 52 12.39 -1.97 6.45
N ARG A 53 11.81 -2.24 7.63
CA ARG A 53 10.35 -2.29 7.81
C ARG A 53 9.70 -0.95 7.46
N GLN A 54 10.33 0.16 7.85
CA GLN A 54 9.84 1.50 7.57
C GLN A 54 9.91 1.84 6.07
N VAL A 55 11.00 1.50 5.38
CA VAL A 55 11.24 1.89 3.97
C VAL A 55 10.58 0.92 2.98
N PHE A 56 10.62 -0.39 3.23
CA PHE A 56 10.13 -1.41 2.29
C PHE A 56 8.75 -1.98 2.63
N ASN A 57 8.25 -1.75 3.86
CA ASN A 57 7.20 -2.56 4.50
C ASN A 57 7.65 -4.00 4.79
N GLU A 58 6.93 -4.65 5.70
CA GLU A 58 7.26 -5.99 6.21
C GLU A 58 7.30 -7.09 5.14
N GLN A 59 6.42 -7.00 4.14
CA GLN A 59 6.31 -8.00 3.06
C GLN A 59 7.54 -8.07 2.15
N GLU A 60 8.31 -6.98 2.09
CA GLU A 60 9.45 -6.84 1.17
C GLU A 60 10.79 -6.98 1.91
N THR A 61 10.79 -7.25 3.22
CA THR A 61 12.00 -7.49 4.04
C THR A 61 12.48 -8.95 3.91
N ILE A 62 12.68 -9.38 2.66
CA ILE A 62 13.20 -10.72 2.33
C ILE A 62 14.72 -10.63 2.21
N ARG A 63 15.44 -11.72 2.50
CA ARG A 63 16.92 -11.78 2.38
C ARG A 63 17.45 -11.24 1.05
N PHE A 64 16.74 -11.49 -0.06
CA PHE A 64 17.13 -11.04 -1.40
C PHE A 64 17.07 -9.52 -1.61
N ASN A 65 16.27 -8.81 -0.81
CA ASN A 65 16.11 -7.36 -0.91
C ASN A 65 17.09 -6.59 0.00
N ARG A 66 17.82 -7.29 0.88
CA ARG A 66 18.78 -6.69 1.81
C ARG A 66 20.00 -6.12 1.09
N GLN A 67 20.39 -4.92 1.50
CA GLN A 67 21.55 -4.16 1.04
C GLN A 67 22.71 -4.37 2.01
N ILE A 68 23.42 -5.50 1.89
CA ILE A 68 24.48 -5.90 2.83
C ILE A 68 25.58 -4.84 2.94
N THR A 69 25.95 -4.21 1.83
CA THR A 69 26.97 -3.15 1.81
C THR A 69 26.58 -1.95 2.68
N LEU A 70 25.34 -1.49 2.60
CA LEU A 70 24.81 -0.39 3.42
C LEU A 70 24.73 -0.78 4.90
N GLU A 71 24.34 -2.03 5.19
CA GLU A 71 24.28 -2.53 6.56
C GLU A 71 25.66 -2.55 7.21
N THR A 72 26.68 -3.06 6.51
CA THR A 72 28.06 -3.06 7.02
C THR A 72 28.58 -1.64 7.24
N GLN A 73 28.30 -0.70 6.32
CA GLN A 73 28.68 0.71 6.49
C GLN A 73 28.02 1.35 7.71
N LEU A 74 26.74 1.04 7.99
CA LEU A 74 26.04 1.55 9.17
C LEU A 74 26.59 0.93 10.46
N LYS A 75 26.83 -0.40 10.47
CA LYS A 75 27.43 -1.10 11.61
C LYS A 75 28.82 -0.55 11.95
N ASN A 76 29.61 -0.20 10.94
CA ASN A 76 30.92 0.42 11.10
C ASN A 76 30.85 1.94 11.35
N GLN A 77 29.65 2.52 11.50
CA GLN A 77 29.42 3.96 11.71
C GLN A 77 30.04 4.86 10.63
N THR A 78 30.29 4.31 9.43
CA THR A 78 30.81 5.07 8.28
C THR A 78 29.75 5.99 7.70
N ILE A 79 28.48 5.55 7.77
CA ILE A 79 27.31 6.32 7.33
C ILE A 79 26.37 6.54 8.52
N ARG A 80 25.58 7.63 8.49
CA ARG A 80 24.54 7.88 9.49
C ARG A 80 23.25 7.15 9.14
N VAL A 81 22.28 7.11 10.06
CA VAL A 81 20.95 6.51 9.77
C VAL A 81 20.27 7.24 8.63
N ARG A 82 20.38 8.57 8.58
CA ARG A 82 19.87 9.36 7.46
C ARG A 82 20.41 8.88 6.11
N ASP A 83 21.71 8.62 6.04
CA ASP A 83 22.36 8.16 4.81
C ASP A 83 21.99 6.71 4.48
N PHE A 84 21.80 5.86 5.51
CA PHE A 84 21.28 4.51 5.35
C PHE A 84 19.86 4.53 4.75
N ILE A 85 18.96 5.33 5.30
CA ILE A 85 17.59 5.52 4.79
C ILE A 85 17.60 6.06 3.35
N ARG A 86 18.47 7.03 3.06
CA ARG A 86 18.71 7.53 1.70
C ARG A 86 19.14 6.41 0.76
N GLY A 87 20.11 5.59 1.18
CA GLY A 87 20.59 4.44 0.40
C GLY A 87 19.51 3.38 0.15
N LEU A 88 18.69 3.06 1.16
CA LEU A 88 17.59 2.12 1.01
C LEU A 88 16.53 2.61 0.00
N ALA A 89 16.12 3.87 0.11
CA ALA A 89 15.14 4.48 -0.79
C ALA A 89 15.66 4.59 -2.24
N LYS A 90 16.98 4.69 -2.43
CA LYS A 90 17.63 4.72 -3.75
C LYS A 90 18.04 3.36 -4.29
N SER A 91 17.85 2.29 -3.53
CA SER A 91 18.25 0.96 -3.95
C SER A 91 17.48 0.49 -5.19
N GLU A 92 18.11 -0.36 -5.99
CA GLU A 92 17.47 -0.95 -7.17
C GLU A 92 16.20 -1.74 -6.80
N ARG A 93 16.20 -2.37 -5.62
CA ARG A 93 15.03 -3.09 -5.10
C ARG A 93 13.86 -2.16 -4.84
N PHE A 94 14.12 -1.03 -4.19
CA PHE A 94 13.09 -0.03 -3.97
C PHE A 94 12.55 0.49 -5.30
N TYR A 95 13.43 0.72 -6.27
CA TYR A 95 13.05 1.17 -7.60
C TYR A 95 12.09 0.19 -8.29
N ARG A 96 12.46 -1.09 -8.42
CA ARG A 96 11.62 -2.09 -9.11
C ARG A 96 10.30 -2.36 -8.40
N LEU A 97 10.30 -2.36 -7.06
CA LEU A 97 9.12 -2.73 -6.29
C LEU A 97 8.14 -1.56 -6.10
N VAL A 98 8.66 -0.34 -5.93
CA VAL A 98 7.85 0.83 -5.55
C VAL A 98 7.84 1.87 -6.64
N VAL A 99 8.98 2.20 -7.25
CA VAL A 99 9.05 3.30 -8.24
C VAL A 99 8.39 2.91 -9.56
N GLU A 100 8.79 1.78 -10.13
CA GLU A 100 8.32 1.29 -11.44
C GLU A 100 6.79 1.12 -11.53
N PRO A 101 6.08 0.56 -10.53
CA PRO A 101 4.63 0.34 -10.65
C PRO A 101 3.76 1.54 -10.26
N ASN A 102 4.32 2.71 -9.91
CA ASN A 102 3.54 3.83 -9.40
C ASN A 102 3.75 5.12 -10.22
N SER A 103 2.73 5.98 -10.24
CA SER A 103 2.84 7.33 -10.79
C SER A 103 3.61 8.27 -9.85
N ASN A 104 4.18 9.36 -10.38
CA ASN A 104 4.92 10.33 -9.58
C ASN A 104 4.10 10.89 -8.40
N TYR A 105 2.80 11.13 -8.59
CA TYR A 105 1.91 11.60 -7.51
C TYR A 105 1.85 10.59 -6.36
N ARG A 106 1.63 9.31 -6.70
CA ARG A 106 1.58 8.24 -5.70
C ARG A 106 2.94 7.98 -5.05
N LEU A 107 4.04 8.17 -5.79
CA LEU A 107 5.38 8.06 -5.23
C LEU A 107 5.66 9.11 -4.18
N VAL A 108 5.19 10.35 -4.37
CA VAL A 108 5.25 11.38 -3.33
C VAL A 108 4.50 10.94 -2.09
N GLU A 109 3.27 10.44 -2.23
CA GLU A 109 2.46 9.93 -1.10
C GLU A 109 3.20 8.83 -0.32
N ILE A 110 3.76 7.84 -1.03
CA ILE A 110 4.51 6.74 -0.42
C ILE A 110 5.78 7.26 0.27
N ALA A 111 6.54 8.14 -0.39
CA ALA A 111 7.76 8.72 0.17
C ALA A 111 7.48 9.53 1.44
N PHE A 112 6.41 10.30 1.46
CA PHE A 112 6.02 11.09 2.62
C PHE A 112 5.65 10.20 3.80
N LYS A 113 4.89 9.15 3.55
CA LYS A 113 4.49 8.20 4.58
C LYS A 113 5.68 7.42 5.14
N ARG A 114 6.60 6.97 4.27
CA ARG A 114 7.73 6.11 4.66
C ARG A 114 8.95 6.89 5.17
N LEU A 115 9.26 8.04 4.58
CA LEU A 115 10.47 8.82 4.90
C LEU A 115 10.17 10.01 5.83
N LEU A 116 9.05 10.71 5.64
CA LEU A 116 8.64 11.81 6.53
C LEU A 116 7.69 11.37 7.65
N GLY A 117 7.16 10.14 7.61
CA GLY A 117 6.23 9.65 8.62
C GLY A 117 4.91 10.42 8.69
N ARG A 118 4.46 11.04 7.58
CA ARG A 118 3.15 11.71 7.47
C ARG A 118 2.51 11.51 6.10
N ALA A 119 1.21 11.76 5.98
CA ALA A 119 0.56 11.92 4.69
C ALA A 119 0.79 13.33 4.11
N PRO A 120 0.73 13.50 2.77
CA PRO A 120 0.66 14.82 2.14
C PRO A 120 -0.50 15.66 2.70
N TYR A 121 -0.32 16.98 2.76
CA TYR A 121 -1.31 17.93 3.27
C TYR A 121 -2.50 18.08 2.31
N SER A 122 -2.20 18.17 1.03
CA SER A 122 -3.14 18.41 -0.06
C SER A 122 -2.61 17.83 -1.36
N ARG A 123 -3.49 17.77 -2.37
CA ARG A 123 -3.10 17.39 -3.73
C ARG A 123 -2.09 18.37 -4.34
N ASP A 124 -2.12 19.63 -3.93
CA ASP A 124 -1.18 20.64 -4.43
C ASP A 124 0.25 20.35 -3.97
N GLU A 125 0.42 19.88 -2.72
CA GLU A 125 1.73 19.41 -2.23
C GLU A 125 2.21 18.20 -3.05
N GLU A 126 1.33 17.23 -3.32
CA GLU A 126 1.67 16.08 -4.16
C GLU A 126 2.12 16.51 -5.57
N ILE A 127 1.40 17.45 -6.19
CA ILE A 127 1.76 17.98 -7.50
C ILE A 127 3.11 18.70 -7.45
N ALA A 128 3.32 19.58 -6.46
CA ALA A 128 4.56 20.36 -6.32
C ALA A 128 5.79 19.45 -6.22
N TRP A 129 5.70 18.38 -5.42
CA TRP A 129 6.78 17.41 -5.26
C TRP A 129 6.89 16.42 -6.43
N SER A 130 5.79 16.11 -7.13
CA SER A 130 5.83 15.24 -8.32
C SER A 130 6.67 15.84 -9.46
N VAL A 131 6.72 17.17 -9.55
CA VAL A 131 7.55 17.90 -10.53
C VAL A 131 9.04 17.75 -10.21
N GLN A 132 9.41 17.63 -8.93
CA GLN A 132 10.80 17.35 -8.54
C GLN A 132 11.23 15.94 -8.99
N ILE A 133 10.35 14.95 -8.88
CA ILE A 133 10.61 13.61 -9.42
C ILE A 133 10.79 13.67 -10.94
N ALA A 134 9.96 14.45 -11.65
CA ALA A 134 10.05 14.58 -13.10
C ALA A 134 11.32 15.31 -13.59
N THR A 135 11.85 16.24 -12.81
CA THR A 135 13.00 17.07 -13.19
C THR A 135 14.34 16.51 -12.74
N LEU A 136 14.41 15.93 -11.53
CA LEU A 136 15.65 15.41 -10.93
C LEU A 136 15.74 13.88 -10.98
N GLY A 137 14.65 13.21 -11.35
CA GLY A 137 14.50 11.77 -11.19
C GLY A 137 14.25 11.36 -9.73
N TRP A 138 14.07 10.05 -9.52
CA TRP A 138 13.79 9.50 -8.20
C TRP A 138 14.91 9.76 -7.19
N SER A 139 16.17 9.58 -7.60
CA SER A 139 17.33 9.75 -6.72
C SER A 139 17.44 11.19 -6.20
N GLY A 140 17.30 12.19 -7.07
CA GLY A 140 17.37 13.60 -6.67
C GLY A 140 16.17 14.04 -5.83
N PHE A 141 14.98 13.49 -6.09
CA PHE A 141 13.82 13.69 -5.21
C PHE A 141 14.07 13.17 -3.80
N VAL A 142 14.63 11.96 -3.65
CA VAL A 142 14.96 11.39 -2.33
C VAL A 142 15.97 12.27 -1.58
N ASP A 143 16.98 12.81 -2.27
CA ASP A 143 17.93 13.76 -1.68
C ASP A 143 17.21 15.02 -1.18
N ALA A 144 16.44 15.67 -2.06
CA ALA A 144 15.69 16.87 -1.71
C ALA A 144 14.73 16.66 -0.53
N LEU A 145 14.14 15.46 -0.41
CA LEU A 145 13.23 15.13 0.68
C LEU A 145 13.97 14.90 2.01
N ILE A 146 15.08 14.17 1.99
CA ILE A 146 15.86 13.83 3.20
C ILE A 146 16.67 15.04 3.70
N ASP A 147 17.11 15.90 2.79
CA ASP A 147 17.84 17.13 3.13
C ASP A 147 16.89 18.28 3.53
N SER A 148 15.57 18.03 3.53
CA SER A 148 14.59 19.01 3.98
C SER A 148 14.75 19.35 5.47
N GLU A 149 14.41 20.61 5.80
CA GLU A 149 14.36 21.04 7.20
C GLU A 149 13.34 20.23 8.01
N GLU A 150 12.28 19.74 7.38
CA GLU A 150 11.27 18.90 8.05
C GLU A 150 11.89 17.58 8.52
N TYR A 151 12.63 16.89 7.65
CA TYR A 151 13.30 15.65 8.01
C TYR A 151 14.32 15.88 9.15
N THR A 152 15.16 16.92 8.99
CA THR A 152 16.20 17.26 9.97
C THR A 152 15.60 17.62 11.33
N ARG A 153 14.49 18.36 11.38
CA ARG A 153 13.81 18.77 12.62
C ARG A 153 13.25 17.59 13.41
N TRP A 154 12.79 16.54 12.74
CA TRP A 154 12.09 15.42 13.40
C TRP A 154 12.96 14.20 13.65
N PHE A 155 13.81 13.83 12.69
CA PHE A 155 14.61 12.61 12.77
C PHE A 155 16.10 12.90 12.96
N GLY A 156 16.57 14.02 12.41
CA GLY A 156 17.99 14.34 12.37
C GLY A 156 18.78 13.25 11.64
N ASP A 157 19.95 12.91 12.18
CA ASP A 157 20.93 12.07 11.47
C ASP A 157 20.91 10.61 11.94
N ASN A 158 20.51 10.39 13.20
CA ASN A 158 20.72 9.15 13.94
C ASN A 158 19.41 8.41 14.28
N THR A 159 18.25 8.91 13.84
CA THR A 159 16.93 8.33 14.16
C THR A 159 16.30 7.71 12.91
N VAL A 160 15.75 6.50 13.06
CA VAL A 160 14.97 5.86 11.99
C VAL A 160 13.61 6.56 11.88
N PRO A 161 13.11 6.90 10.68
CA PRO A 161 11.78 7.47 10.52
C PRO A 161 10.68 6.59 11.10
N TYR A 162 9.64 7.23 11.61
CA TYR A 162 8.47 6.57 12.17
C TYR A 162 7.23 7.38 11.89
N GLN A 163 6.05 6.75 11.94
CA GLN A 163 4.79 7.46 11.75
C GLN A 163 4.56 8.44 12.91
N ARG A 164 4.53 9.74 12.59
CA ARG A 164 4.44 10.81 13.58
C ARG A 164 2.99 10.96 14.06
N LYS A 165 2.83 11.03 15.38
CA LYS A 165 1.55 11.31 16.07
C LYS A 165 0.34 10.54 15.52
N ARG A 166 0.46 9.22 15.39
CA ARG A 166 -0.66 8.36 15.01
C ARG A 166 -1.68 8.29 16.16
N LYS A 167 -2.85 8.91 15.97
CA LYS A 167 -4.00 8.77 16.88
C LYS A 167 -5.07 7.85 16.31
N THR A 168 -5.90 8.37 15.41
CA THR A 168 -7.00 7.61 14.78
C THR A 168 -6.60 7.04 13.42
N GLU A 169 -5.47 7.48 12.87
CA GLU A 169 -5.02 7.03 11.55
C GLU A 169 -4.57 5.56 11.55
N ARG A 170 -4.83 4.89 10.43
CA ARG A 170 -4.27 3.55 10.19
C ARG A 170 -2.74 3.62 10.09
N PRO A 171 -2.02 2.58 10.53
CA PRO A 171 -0.59 2.55 10.33
C PRO A 171 -0.23 2.52 8.83
N TYR A 172 0.82 3.24 8.45
CA TYR A 172 1.19 3.36 7.03
C TYR A 172 1.70 2.06 6.40
N SER A 173 1.97 1.02 7.20
CA SER A 173 2.23 -0.34 6.73
C SER A 173 1.10 -0.90 5.87
N PHE A 174 -0.14 -0.45 6.09
CA PHE A 174 -1.29 -0.82 5.27
C PHE A 174 -1.35 -0.12 3.91
N THR A 175 -0.42 0.79 3.60
CA THR A 175 -0.35 1.41 2.26
C THR A 175 0.17 0.35 1.28
N PRO A 176 -0.64 -0.11 0.31
CA PRO A 176 -0.23 -1.16 -0.60
C PRO A 176 0.89 -0.67 -1.52
N ARG A 177 1.71 -1.62 -1.99
CA ARG A 177 2.85 -1.35 -2.87
C ARG A 177 2.49 -0.54 -4.11
N TYR A 178 1.36 -0.83 -4.73
CA TYR A 178 0.84 -0.11 -5.89
C TYR A 178 -0.68 0.10 -5.78
N GLY A 179 -1.21 1.05 -6.55
CA GLY A 179 -2.62 1.40 -6.57
C GLY A 179 -3.45 0.52 -7.50
N SER A 180 -4.76 0.80 -7.57
CA SER A 180 -5.67 0.14 -8.52
C SER A 180 -5.28 0.39 -9.98
N ASP A 181 -4.74 1.57 -10.26
CA ASP A 181 -4.23 2.01 -11.56
C ASP A 181 -3.19 1.06 -12.16
N TYR A 182 -2.27 0.54 -11.35
CA TYR A 182 -1.31 -0.47 -11.78
C TYR A 182 -1.88 -1.87 -11.72
N ARG A 183 -2.61 -2.19 -10.65
CA ARG A 183 -3.25 -3.51 -10.45
C ARG A 183 -4.10 -3.92 -11.65
N ASP A 184 -4.86 -2.99 -12.20
CA ASP A 184 -5.82 -3.27 -13.27
C ASP A 184 -5.16 -3.44 -14.64
N LYS A 185 -3.89 -3.02 -14.79
CA LYS A 185 -3.06 -3.26 -15.99
C LYS A 185 -2.35 -4.61 -15.96
N LEU A 186 -2.18 -5.20 -14.78
CA LEU A 186 -1.52 -6.48 -14.66
C LEU A 186 -2.35 -7.56 -15.38
N PRO A 187 -1.69 -8.52 -16.05
CA PRO A 187 -2.40 -9.65 -16.60
C PRO A 187 -3.11 -10.34 -15.44
N ARG A 188 -4.44 -10.41 -15.51
CA ARG A 188 -5.21 -11.22 -14.58
C ARG A 188 -4.73 -12.64 -14.79
N GLN A 189 -4.00 -13.19 -13.84
CA GLN A 189 -3.80 -14.63 -13.80
C GLN A 189 -5.20 -15.23 -13.66
N GLY A 190 -5.75 -15.69 -14.77
CA GLY A 190 -6.90 -16.57 -14.74
C GLY A 190 -6.55 -17.71 -13.80
N TYR A 191 -7.46 -18.02 -12.89
CA TYR A 191 -7.37 -19.23 -12.09
C TYR A 191 -7.13 -20.40 -13.06
N ARG A 192 -5.91 -20.94 -13.06
CA ARG A 192 -5.62 -22.21 -13.70
C ARG A 192 -5.85 -23.25 -12.61
N PRO A 193 -6.95 -24.01 -12.64
CA PRO A 193 -7.09 -25.13 -11.72
C PRO A 193 -5.86 -26.00 -11.88
N THR A 194 -5.12 -26.20 -10.79
CA THR A 194 -4.08 -27.22 -10.76
C THR A 194 -4.80 -28.54 -11.02
N GLU A 195 -4.43 -29.30 -12.06
CA GLU A 195 -5.08 -30.56 -12.46
C GLU A 195 -5.21 -31.60 -11.31
N ARG A 196 -4.52 -31.35 -10.19
CA ARG A 196 -4.51 -32.19 -8.99
C ARG A 196 -5.73 -32.07 -8.08
N PHE A 197 -6.60 -31.10 -8.27
CA PHE A 197 -7.78 -30.92 -7.43
C PHE A 197 -8.98 -30.63 -8.31
N GLU A 198 -9.80 -31.64 -8.56
CA GLU A 198 -11.16 -31.40 -9.02
C GLU A 198 -11.96 -30.86 -7.83
N PRO A 199 -12.44 -29.60 -7.86
CA PRO A 199 -13.35 -29.13 -6.82
C PRO A 199 -14.56 -30.07 -6.74
N LEU A 200 -15.16 -30.20 -5.55
CA LEU A 200 -16.36 -31.03 -5.27
C LEU A 200 -17.53 -30.79 -6.26
N PHE A 201 -17.50 -29.67 -6.98
CA PHE A 201 -18.49 -29.29 -7.98
C PHE A 201 -17.91 -29.14 -9.41
N ALA A 202 -16.72 -29.66 -9.70
CA ALA A 202 -16.10 -29.62 -11.05
C ALA A 202 -16.98 -30.31 -12.11
N GLN A 203 -17.69 -31.36 -11.69
CA GLN A 203 -18.65 -32.10 -12.50
C GLN A 203 -19.90 -31.29 -12.86
N PHE A 204 -20.16 -30.17 -12.19
CA PHE A 204 -21.28 -29.30 -12.48
C PHE A 204 -20.77 -28.09 -13.27
N GLU A 205 -21.13 -28.00 -14.55
CA GLU A 205 -20.87 -26.81 -15.35
C GLU A 205 -21.52 -25.58 -14.67
N PRO A 206 -20.81 -24.45 -14.52
CA PRO A 206 -21.40 -23.25 -13.93
C PRO A 206 -22.60 -22.79 -14.77
N PHE A 207 -23.68 -22.41 -14.09
CA PHE A 207 -24.88 -21.89 -14.74
C PHE A 207 -24.56 -20.64 -15.56
N SER A 208 -25.07 -20.59 -16.79
CA SER A 208 -25.02 -19.39 -17.62
C SER A 208 -26.29 -19.27 -18.43
N TRP A 209 -26.89 -18.09 -18.44
CA TRP A 209 -28.12 -17.79 -19.19
C TRP A 209 -27.99 -18.09 -20.68
N GLU A 210 -26.82 -17.81 -21.27
CA GLU A 210 -26.54 -18.09 -22.68
C GLU A 210 -26.59 -19.58 -23.00
N LYS A 211 -25.92 -20.43 -22.21
CA LYS A 211 -25.94 -21.88 -22.41
C LYS A 211 -27.32 -22.49 -22.14
N LEU A 212 -28.07 -21.95 -21.18
CA LEU A 212 -29.44 -22.40 -20.93
C LEU A 212 -30.32 -22.12 -22.14
N GLN A 213 -30.28 -20.89 -22.67
CA GLN A 213 -31.04 -20.52 -23.85
C GLN A 213 -30.70 -21.39 -25.08
N GLN A 214 -29.44 -21.81 -25.20
CA GLN A 214 -28.95 -22.62 -26.32
C GLN A 214 -29.23 -24.12 -26.18
N ARG A 215 -29.21 -24.68 -24.96
CA ARG A 215 -29.42 -26.12 -24.71
C ARG A 215 -30.87 -26.48 -24.38
N SER A 216 -31.69 -25.50 -24.01
CA SER A 216 -33.09 -25.75 -23.68
C SER A 216 -33.91 -26.02 -24.95
N ASP A 217 -34.55 -27.18 -24.99
CA ASP A 217 -35.61 -27.47 -25.95
C ASP A 217 -36.84 -26.61 -25.62
N TRP A 218 -36.95 -25.48 -26.31
CA TRP A 218 -38.00 -24.48 -26.07
C TRP A 218 -39.42 -25.01 -26.28
N SER A 219 -39.60 -26.10 -27.04
CA SER A 219 -40.87 -26.83 -27.17
C SER A 219 -41.31 -27.47 -25.85
N THR A 220 -40.39 -28.12 -25.13
CA THR A 220 -40.67 -28.76 -23.83
C THR A 220 -40.83 -27.72 -22.73
N VAL A 221 -40.01 -26.67 -22.75
CA VAL A 221 -40.09 -25.56 -21.77
C VAL A 221 -41.41 -24.80 -21.90
N SER A 222 -41.83 -24.48 -23.12
CA SER A 222 -43.13 -23.82 -23.35
C SER A 222 -44.30 -24.73 -22.98
N GLY A 223 -44.23 -26.03 -23.26
CA GLY A 223 -45.23 -27.01 -22.83
C GLY A 223 -45.38 -27.07 -21.30
N LEU A 224 -44.27 -27.12 -20.56
CA LEU A 224 -44.27 -27.08 -19.09
C LEU A 224 -44.81 -25.76 -18.54
N ALA A 225 -44.47 -24.63 -19.16
CA ALA A 225 -44.96 -23.32 -18.75
C ALA A 225 -46.48 -23.18 -18.94
N VAL A 226 -47.02 -23.67 -20.07
CA VAL A 226 -48.47 -23.68 -20.34
C VAL A 226 -49.19 -24.63 -19.39
N ALA A 227 -48.64 -25.81 -19.12
CA ALA A 227 -49.22 -26.74 -18.14
C ALA A 227 -49.22 -26.14 -16.73
N GLY A 228 -48.12 -25.50 -16.31
CA GLY A 228 -48.01 -24.82 -15.02
C GLY A 228 -49.02 -23.67 -14.88
N LEU A 229 -49.17 -22.84 -15.90
CA LEU A 229 -50.18 -21.78 -15.93
C LEU A 229 -51.60 -22.34 -15.92
N GLY A 230 -51.86 -23.46 -16.60
CA GLY A 230 -53.14 -24.16 -16.57
C GLY A 230 -53.48 -24.67 -15.16
N VAL A 231 -52.51 -25.24 -14.45
CA VAL A 231 -52.68 -25.68 -13.05
C VAL A 231 -52.95 -24.48 -12.14
N ILE A 232 -52.21 -23.38 -12.29
CA ILE A 232 -52.44 -22.16 -11.52
C ILE A 232 -53.84 -21.57 -11.79
N ALA A 233 -54.26 -21.53 -13.05
CA ALA A 233 -55.60 -21.05 -13.43
C ALA A 233 -56.70 -21.95 -12.87
N LEU A 234 -56.49 -23.27 -12.84
CA LEU A 234 -57.41 -24.22 -12.21
C LEU A 234 -57.51 -23.98 -10.69
N PHE A 235 -56.38 -23.78 -10.02
CA PHE A 235 -56.35 -23.46 -8.59
C PHE A 235 -57.06 -22.14 -8.29
N LEU A 236 -56.87 -21.12 -9.13
CA LEU A 236 -57.57 -19.83 -9.00
C LEU A 236 -59.08 -19.97 -9.27
N ALA A 237 -59.48 -20.79 -10.24
CA ALA A 237 -60.89 -21.05 -10.53
C ALA A 237 -61.59 -21.81 -9.38
N ILE A 238 -60.93 -22.83 -8.82
CA ILE A 238 -61.42 -23.55 -7.64
C ILE A 238 -61.54 -22.62 -6.44
N ALA A 239 -60.56 -21.74 -6.23
CA ALA A 239 -60.61 -20.73 -5.17
C ALA A 239 -61.76 -19.72 -5.35
N SER A 240 -62.13 -19.40 -6.59
CA SER A 240 -63.27 -18.49 -6.90
C SER A 240 -64.65 -19.12 -6.75
N LEU A 241 -64.75 -20.45 -6.81
CA LEU A 241 -66.00 -21.21 -6.62
C LEU A 241 -66.27 -21.56 -5.15
N ALA A 242 -65.26 -21.42 -4.28
CA ALA A 242 -65.32 -21.74 -2.85
C ALA A 242 -65.57 -20.51 -1.95
N GLY A 243 -65.80 -19.32 -2.54
CA GLY A 243 -66.23 -18.11 -1.84
C GLY A 243 -67.61 -17.67 -2.31
#